data_AF-A0A3D2CTH4-F1
#
_entry.id   AF-A0A3D2CTH4-F1
#
_cell.length_a   1.000
_cell.length_b   1.000
_cell.length_c   1.000
_cell.angle_alpha   90.00
_cell.angle_beta   90.00
_cell.angle_gamma   90.00
#
_symmetry.space_group_name_H-M   'P 1'
#
loop_
_entity.id
_entity.type
_entity.pdbx_description
1 polymer ?
#
loop_
_entity_poly.entity_id
_entity_poly.type
_entity_poly.pdbx_seq_one_letter_code
_entity_poly.pdbx_strand_id
1 'polypeptide(L)' 'KIAIKNYNPRYLEHLSFELQQENMNTLVVGHSNTTPKLVTLLTEELVAPLSEQDYQQLYKVQYIDEQVVLTIFQQPLF' A
#
# COMPACT_ATOMS: atom_id res chain seq x y z
N LYS A 1 -4.79 8.55 20.49
CA LYS A 1 -5.79 8.66 19.40
C LYS A 1 -5.03 8.61 18.09
N ILE A 2 -5.33 7.67 17.18
CA ILE A 2 -4.67 7.57 15.87
C ILE A 2 -5.26 8.66 14.96
N ALA A 3 -4.41 9.43 14.29
CA ALA A 3 -4.86 10.43 13.31
C ALA A 3 -5.34 9.73 12.04
N ILE A 4 -6.48 10.16 11.51
CA ILE A 4 -7.03 9.65 10.25
C ILE A 4 -6.95 10.76 9.21
N LYS A 5 -6.26 10.50 8.10
CA LYS A 5 -6.16 11.40 6.94
C LYS A 5 -6.85 10.73 5.76
N ASN A 6 -7.84 11.39 5.18
CA ASN A 6 -8.43 10.95 3.92
C ASN A 6 -7.53 11.38 2.76
N TYR A 7 -7.42 10.53 1.74
CA TYR A 7 -6.73 10.85 0.50
C TYR A 7 -7.69 10.69 -0.68
N ASN A 8 -7.37 11.34 -1.80
CA ASN A 8 -8.13 11.18 -3.03
C ASN A 8 -7.52 10.04 -3.87
N PRO A 9 -8.26 8.96 -4.16
CA PRO A 9 -7.74 7.81 -4.89
C PRO A 9 -7.39 8.09 -6.36
N ARG A 10 -7.72 9.27 -6.89
CA ARG A 10 -7.28 9.71 -8.24
C ARG A 10 -5.84 10.20 -8.26
N TYR A 11 -5.27 10.56 -7.10
CA TYR A 11 -3.93 11.15 -6.99
C TYR A 11 -2.97 10.21 -6.23
N LEU A 12 -2.95 8.92 -6.60
CA LEU A 12 -2.09 7.93 -5.91
C LEU A 12 -0.59 8.20 -6.05
N GLU A 13 -0.15 8.81 -7.16
CA GLU A 13 1.24 9.24 -7.35
C GLU A 13 1.65 10.33 -6.35
N HIS A 14 0.73 11.25 -6.06
CA HIS A 14 0.95 12.26 -5.03
C HIS A 14 0.99 11.61 -3.64
N LEU A 15 0.08 10.68 -3.37
CA LEU A 15 0.07 9.94 -2.11
C LEU A 15 1.35 9.12 -1.91
N SER A 16 1.84 8.42 -2.95
CA SER A 16 3.08 7.64 -2.83
C SER A 16 4.26 8.54 -2.52
N PHE A 17 4.35 9.71 -3.17
CA PHE A 17 5.36 10.71 -2.86
C PHE A 17 5.25 11.22 -1.41
N GLU A 18 4.05 11.58 -0.94
CA GLU A 18 3.85 11.99 0.46
C GLU A 18 4.32 10.91 1.45
N LEU A 19 3.93 9.65 1.23
CA LEU A 19 4.30 8.53 2.11
C LEU A 19 5.82 8.30 2.16
N GLN A 20 6.51 8.44 1.02
CA GLN A 20 7.96 8.35 0.93
C GLN A 20 8.67 9.51 1.65
N GLN A 21 8.13 10.72 1.57
CA GLN A 21 8.70 11.91 2.22
C GLN A 21 8.47 11.93 3.74
N GLU A 22 7.30 11.45 4.20
CA GLU A 22 6.95 11.45 5.63
C GLU A 22 7.85 10.49 6.44
N ASN A 23 8.36 9.41 5.82
CA ASN A 23 9.23 8.41 6.43
C ASN A 23 8.70 7.89 7.80
N MET A 24 7.40 7.65 7.86
CA MET A 24 6.69 7.14 9.03
C MET A 24 5.96 5.84 8.71
N ASN A 25 5.75 5.01 9.73
CA ASN A 25 4.88 3.85 9.61
C ASN A 25 3.43 4.30 9.43
N THR A 26 2.86 4.07 8.26
CA THR A 26 1.50 4.48 7.90
C THR A 26 0.67 3.28 7.45
N LEU A 27 -0.54 3.13 8.01
CA LEU A 27 -1.53 2.18 7.51
C LEU A 27 -2.40 2.89 6.46
N VAL A 28 -2.38 2.38 5.23
CA VAL A 28 -3.25 2.85 4.16
C VAL A 28 -4.34 1.82 3.90
N VAL A 29 -5.59 2.27 3.93
CA VAL A 29 -6.75 1.46 3.55
C VAL A 29 -7.20 1.88 2.16
N GLY A 30 -7.32 0.92 1.26
CA GLY A 30 -7.69 1.13 -0.14
C GLY A 30 -8.71 0.11 -0.63
N HIS A 31 -8.94 0.10 -1.95
CA HIS A 31 -9.85 -0.80 -2.65
C HIS A 31 -9.07 -1.71 -3.61
N SER A 32 -9.74 -2.73 -4.18
CA SER A 32 -9.13 -3.71 -5.10
C SER A 32 -8.41 -3.09 -6.31
N ASN A 33 -8.87 -1.91 -6.77
CA ASN A 33 -8.27 -1.20 -7.90
C ASN A 33 -7.21 -0.16 -7.48
N THR A 34 -7.19 0.30 -6.23
CA THR A 34 -6.25 1.34 -5.77
C THR A 34 -5.08 0.76 -4.98
N THR A 35 -5.30 -0.29 -4.20
CA THR A 35 -4.27 -0.91 -3.36
C THR A 35 -3.11 -1.45 -4.20
N PRO A 36 -3.32 -2.29 -5.24
CA PRO A 36 -2.20 -2.81 -6.05
C PRO A 36 -1.44 -1.68 -6.75
N LYS A 37 -2.16 -0.68 -7.25
CA LYS A 37 -1.56 0.48 -7.92
C LYS A 37 -0.68 1.29 -6.96
N LEU A 38 -1.14 1.54 -5.74
CA LEU A 38 -0.34 2.25 -4.74
C LEU A 38 0.90 1.46 -4.35
N VAL A 39 0.79 0.14 -4.16
CA VAL A 39 1.95 -0.71 -3.85
C VAL A 39 2.98 -0.65 -4.99
N THR A 40 2.55 -0.78 -6.25
CA THR A 40 3.44 -0.63 -7.41
C THR A 40 4.13 0.73 -7.46
N LEU A 41 3.44 1.81 -7.11
CA LEU A 41 4.06 3.14 -7.04
C LEU A 41 5.11 3.26 -5.93
N LEU A 42 4.94 2.52 -4.82
CA LEU A 42 5.84 2.57 -3.66
C LEU A 42 7.06 1.65 -3.82
N THR A 43 6.92 0.55 -4.55
CA THR A 43 7.94 -0.51 -4.69
C THR A 43 8.60 -0.55 -6.06
N GLU A 44 8.01 0.10 -7.07
CA GLU A 44 8.36 -0.06 -8.49
C GLU A 44 8.18 -1.50 -9.02
N GLU A 45 7.58 -2.39 -8.21
CA GLU A 45 7.26 -3.77 -8.58
C GLU A 45 5.82 -3.85 -9.11
N LEU A 46 5.62 -4.59 -10.21
CA LEU A 46 4.27 -4.84 -10.74
C LEU A 46 3.49 -5.77 -9.80
N VAL A 47 2.42 -5.26 -9.22
CA VAL A 47 1.49 -6.03 -8.39
C VAL A 47 0.26 -6.40 -9.21
N ALA A 48 -0.10 -7.68 -9.20
CA ALA A 48 -1.26 -8.16 -9.93
C ALA A 48 -2.56 -7.46 -9.45
N PRO A 49 -3.52 -7.20 -10.35
CA PRO A 49 -4.83 -6.71 -9.95
C PRO A 49 -5.50 -7.64 -8.93
N LEU A 50 -6.14 -7.07 -7.92
CA LEU A 50 -6.97 -7.81 -6.97
C LEU A 50 -8.36 -8.01 -7.57
N SER A 51 -8.86 -9.25 -7.54
CA SER A 51 -10.26 -9.57 -7.84
C SER A 51 -11.15 -9.38 -6.62
N GLU A 52 -12.46 -9.44 -6.81
CA GLU A 52 -13.44 -9.49 -5.72
C GLU A 52 -13.40 -10.81 -4.92
N GLN A 53 -12.48 -11.72 -5.19
CA GLN A 53 -12.28 -12.93 -4.39
C GLN A 53 -10.99 -12.83 -3.56
N ASP A 54 -10.14 -11.86 -3.88
CA ASP A 54 -8.84 -11.64 -3.24
C ASP A 54 -8.99 -10.75 -2.00
N TYR A 55 -9.68 -11.30 -1.00
CA TYR A 55 -9.81 -10.64 0.31
C TYR A 55 -8.59 -10.92 1.20
N GLN A 56 -8.46 -10.14 2.27
CA GLN A 56 -7.54 -10.41 3.39
C GLN A 56 -6.04 -10.32 3.05
N GLN A 57 -5.69 -9.67 1.94
CA GLN A 57 -4.30 -9.37 1.62
C GLN A 57 -3.83 -8.10 2.35
N LEU A 58 -2.71 -8.20 3.05
CA LEU A 58 -1.97 -7.09 3.64
C LEU A 58 -0.63 -6.96 2.93
N TYR A 59 -0.45 -5.85 2.22
CA TYR A 59 0.81 -5.50 1.58
C TYR A 59 1.64 -4.67 2.55
N LYS A 60 2.81 -5.17 2.90
CA LYS A 60 3.79 -4.47 3.72
C LYS A 60 4.96 -4.05 2.84
N VAL A 61 5.07 -2.74 2.64
CA VAL A 61 6.21 -2.11 1.97
C VAL A 61 7.19 -1.65 3.05
N GLN A 62 8.45 -2.06 2.94
CA GLN A 62 9.52 -1.68 3.86
C GLN A 62 10.67 -1.06 3.11
N TYR A 63 11.07 0.15 3.51
CA TYR A 63 12.31 0.77 3.07
C TYR A 63 13.42 0.38 4.06
N ILE A 64 14.41 -0.37 3.60
CA ILE A 64 15.57 -0.82 4.38
C ILE A 64 16.81 -0.32 3.63
N ASP A 65 17.46 0.70 4.17
CA ASP A 65 18.52 1.45 3.49
C ASP A 65 18.05 1.94 2.10
N GLU A 66 18.72 1.53 1.03
CA GLU A 66 18.36 1.86 -0.36
C GLU A 66 17.44 0.82 -1.02
N GLN A 67 17.00 -0.20 -0.28
CA GLN A 67 16.18 -1.30 -0.79
C GLN A 67 14.74 -1.16 -0.36
N VAL A 68 13.83 -1.47 -1.30
CA VAL A 68 12.40 -1.62 -1.01
C VAL A 68 12.07 -3.11 -0.95
N VAL A 69 11.46 -3.55 0.14
CA VAL A 69 11.04 -4.94 0.35
C VAL A 69 9.52 -4.98 0.42
N LEU A 70 8.91 -5.73 -0.51
CA LEU A 70 7.49 -6.04 -0.49
C LEU A 70 7.24 -7.40 0.18
N THR A 71 6.42 -7.42 1.22
CA THR A 71 5.89 -8.67 1.81
C THR A 71 4.37 -8.68 1.71
N ILE A 72 3.81 -9.77 1.18
CA ILE A 72 2.35 -9.95 1.08
C ILE A 72 1.94 -10.98 2.12
N PHE A 73 1.09 -10.57 3.06
CA PHE A 73 0.48 -11.46 4.03
C PHE A 73 -0.96 -11.76 3.61
N GLN A 74 -1.36 -13.01 3.72
CA GLN A 74 -2.76 -13.40 3.67
C GLN A 74 -3.21 -13.66 5.10
N GLN A 75 -4.18 -12.88 5.59
CA GLN A 75 -4.69 -13.10 6.95
C GLN A 75 -5.49 -14.40 7.00
N PRO A 76 -5.37 -15.20 8.08
CA PRO A 76 -6.15 -16.41 8.24
C PRO A 76 -7.64 -16.07 8.35
N LEU A 77 -8.49 -16.93 7.78
CA LEU A 77 -9.93 -16.91 7.98
C LEU A 77 -10.20 -17.21 9.47
N PHE A 78 -10.81 -16.26 10.17
CA PHE A 78 -11.33 -16.47 11.52
C PHE A 78 -12.60 -17.32 11.50
#